data_AF-A0A357VDD4-F1
#
_entry.id   AF-A0A357VDD4-F1
#
_cell.length_a   1.000
_cell.length_b   1.000
_cell.length_c   1.000
_cell.angle_alpha   90.00
_cell.angle_beta   90.00
_cell.angle_gamma   90.00
#
_symmetry.space_group_name_H-M   'P 1'
#
loop_
_entity.id
_entity.type
_entity.pdbx_description
1 polymer ?
#
loop_
_entity_poly.entity_id
_entity_poly.type
_entity_poly.pdbx_seq_one_letter_code
_entity_poly.pdbx_strand_id
1 'polypeptide(L)'
;MVALGAALAAGGFLARQPLYSAGVLAALPVSLGLYLWLLRSVRGAEGLTPGEAQRVFMRRALIRMGLFWAVLLVSAAGGPAFLLGVLSGLLLQMLSYLVEAFFLAWRKS
;
A
#
# COMPACT_ATOMS: atom_id res chain seq x y z
N MET A 1 -4.67 -8.03 0.76
CA MET A 1 -3.91 -7.15 -0.17
C MET A 1 -3.82 -7.67 -1.60
N VAL A 2 -3.07 -8.74 -1.89
CA VAL A 2 -2.85 -9.21 -3.28
C VAL A 2 -4.15 -9.62 -3.98
N ALA A 3 -5.01 -10.38 -3.30
CA ALA A 3 -6.31 -10.79 -3.85
C ALA A 3 -7.23 -9.59 -4.17
N LEU A 4 -7.23 -8.56 -3.32
CA LEU A 4 -8.04 -7.35 -3.52
C LEU A 4 -7.50 -6.50 -4.69
N GLY A 5 -6.18 -6.34 -4.81
CA GLY A 5 -5.57 -5.67 -5.96
C GLY A 5 -5.80 -6.43 -7.27
N ALA A 6 -5.75 -7.76 -7.24
CA ALA A 6 -6.07 -8.60 -8.41
C ALA A 6 -7.54 -8.49 -8.82
N ALA A 7 -8.47 -8.44 -7.86
CA ALA A 7 -9.90 -8.25 -8.13
C ALA A 7 -10.19 -6.88 -8.76
N LEU A 8 -9.52 -5.82 -8.29
CA LEU A 8 -9.63 -4.47 -8.87
C LEU A 8 -9.06 -4.40 -10.29
N ALA A 9 -7.91 -5.04 -10.53
CA ALA A 9 -7.34 -5.14 -11.87
C ALA A 9 -8.27 -5.93 -12.82
N ALA A 10 -8.84 -7.04 -12.37
CA ALA A 10 -9.80 -7.84 -13.13
C ALA A 10 -11.07 -7.04 -13.47
N GLY A 11 -11.62 -6.30 -12.50
CA GLY A 11 -12.76 -5.40 -12.72
C GLY A 11 -12.47 -4.33 -13.77
N GLY A 12 -11.28 -3.72 -13.74
CA GLY A 12 -10.85 -2.76 -14.77
C GLY A 12 -10.73 -3.37 -16.17
N PHE A 13 -10.28 -4.62 -16.29
CA PHE A 13 -10.23 -5.32 -17.57
C PHE A 13 -11.62 -5.61 -18.12
N LEU A 14 -12.54 -6.04 -17.26
CA LEU A 14 -13.95 -6.26 -17.61
C LEU A 14 -14.62 -4.95 -18.05
N ALA A 15 -14.25 -3.82 -17.44
CA ALA A 15 -14.71 -2.48 -17.81
C ALA A 15 -14.04 -1.90 -19.07
N ARG A 16 -13.22 -2.69 -19.79
CA ARG A 16 -12.42 -2.26 -20.96
C ARG A 16 -11.49 -1.07 -20.68
N GLN A 17 -10.95 -0.98 -19.46
CA GLN A 17 -9.97 0.03 -19.08
C GLN A 17 -8.59 -0.62 -18.80
N PRO A 18 -7.87 -1.09 -19.83
CA PRO A 18 -6.62 -1.83 -19.66
C PRO A 18 -5.50 -0.98 -19.03
N LEU A 19 -5.46 0.33 -19.31
CA LEU A 19 -4.49 1.25 -18.70
C LEU A 19 -4.72 1.42 -17.20
N TYR A 20 -5.98 1.46 -16.76
CA TYR A 20 -6.33 1.49 -15.35
C TYR A 20 -5.87 0.20 -14.65
N SER A 21 -6.21 -0.96 -15.22
CA SER A 21 -5.77 -2.25 -14.68
C SER A 21 -4.25 -2.39 -14.63
N ALA A 22 -3.54 -1.91 -15.66
CA ALA A 22 -2.08 -1.86 -15.66
C ALA A 22 -1.53 -0.99 -14.51
N GLY A 23 -2.18 0.13 -14.21
CA GLY A 23 -1.85 0.97 -13.06
C GLY A 23 -2.03 0.24 -11.72
N VAL A 24 -3.15 -0.47 -11.56
CA VAL A 24 -3.40 -1.29 -10.35
C VAL A 24 -2.33 -2.38 -10.20
N LEU A 25 -1.99 -3.06 -11.30
CA LEU A 25 -0.97 -4.11 -11.30
C LEU A 25 0.44 -3.55 -11.03
N ALA A 26 0.75 -2.35 -11.52
CA ALA A 26 2.01 -1.67 -11.24
C ALA A 26 2.15 -1.27 -9.76
N ALA A 27 1.04 -0.97 -9.09
CA ALA A 27 1.03 -0.67 -7.66
C ALA A 27 1.24 -1.92 -6.77
N LEU A 28 0.90 -3.13 -7.25
CA LEU A 28 1.05 -4.38 -6.48
C LEU A 28 2.47 -4.69 -6.00
N PRO A 29 3.53 -4.67 -6.83
CA PRO A 29 4.89 -4.99 -6.38
C PRO A 29 5.40 -3.97 -5.35
N VAL A 30 5.13 -2.68 -5.55
CA VAL A 30 5.46 -1.62 -4.57
C VAL A 30 4.75 -1.91 -3.25
N SER A 31 3.46 -2.23 -3.35
CA SER A 31 2.63 -2.54 -2.20
C SER A 31 3.14 -3.75 -1.42
N LEU A 32 3.48 -4.83 -2.12
CA LEU A 32 4.02 -6.04 -1.55
C LEU A 32 5.38 -5.79 -0.89
N GLY A 33 6.25 -5.01 -1.52
CA GLY A 33 7.54 -4.60 -0.96
C GLY A 33 7.37 -3.85 0.36
N LEU A 34 6.45 -2.88 0.40
CA LEU A 34 6.12 -2.16 1.63
C LEU A 34 5.54 -3.07 2.71
N TYR A 35 4.74 -4.07 2.34
CA TYR A 35 4.19 -5.05 3.28
C TYR A 35 5.26 -5.95 3.91
N LEU A 36 6.14 -6.53 3.08
CA LEU A 36 7.24 -7.36 3.55
C LEU A 36 8.20 -6.57 4.43
N TRP A 37 8.43 -5.30 4.08
CA TRP A 37 9.23 -4.39 4.88
C TRP A 37 8.58 -4.11 6.24
N LEU A 38 7.25 -3.92 6.29
CA LEU A 38 6.50 -3.79 7.54
C LEU A 38 6.63 -5.06 8.42
N LEU A 39 6.41 -6.25 7.84
CA LEU A 39 6.49 -7.53 8.55
C LEU A 39 7.84 -7.80 9.20
N ARG A 40 8.95 -7.54 8.47
CA ARG A 40 10.31 -7.66 9.02
C ARG A 40 10.55 -6.74 10.22
N SER A 41 9.78 -5.67 10.30
CA SER A 41 9.99 -4.59 11.26
C SER A 41 9.19 -4.77 12.53
N VAL A 42 8.00 -5.36 12.44
CA VAL A 42 7.25 -5.83 13.60
C VAL A 42 8.09 -6.85 14.38
N ARG A 43 8.76 -7.77 13.69
CA ARG A 43 9.68 -8.75 14.31
C ARG A 43 10.90 -8.11 14.97
N GLY A 44 11.39 -6.99 14.44
CA GLY A 44 12.54 -6.27 15.00
C GLY A 44 12.19 -5.25 16.10
N ALA A 45 10.90 -5.06 16.40
CA ALA A 45 10.43 -4.09 17.38
C ALA A 45 10.15 -4.71 18.76
N GLU A 46 10.25 -6.04 18.90
CA GLU A 46 10.17 -6.74 20.17
C GLU A 46 11.37 -6.34 21.05
N GLY A 47 11.19 -5.33 21.89
CA GLY A 47 12.23 -4.85 22.83
C GLY A 47 12.50 -3.34 22.79
N LEU A 48 11.86 -2.56 21.91
CA LEU A 48 12.05 -1.11 21.84
C LEU A 48 11.24 -0.36 22.90
N THR A 49 11.80 0.73 23.43
CA THR A 49 11.06 1.63 24.31
C THR A 49 9.96 2.39 23.53
N PRO A 50 8.87 2.86 24.17
CA PRO A 50 7.77 3.54 23.48
C PRO A 50 8.21 4.74 22.62
N GLY A 51 9.23 5.49 23.07
CA GLY A 51 9.78 6.63 22.32
C GLY A 51 10.58 6.22 21.08
N GLU A 52 11.33 5.12 21.14
CA GLU A 52 12.07 4.58 20.00
C GLU A 52 11.12 3.94 18.98
N ALA A 53 10.10 3.21 19.47
CA ALA A 53 9.04 2.66 18.63
C ALA A 53 8.32 3.77 17.83
N GLN A 54 8.04 4.92 18.46
CA GLN A 54 7.42 6.05 17.78
C GLN A 54 8.34 6.68 16.71
N ARG A 55 9.64 6.88 16.98
CA ARG A 55 10.58 7.40 15.96
C ARG A 55 10.72 6.45 14.78
N VAL A 56 10.82 5.15 15.06
CA VAL A 56 10.90 4.11 14.03
C VAL A 56 9.63 4.10 13.19
N PHE A 57 8.45 4.19 13.82
CA PHE A 57 7.17 4.29 13.12
C PHE A 57 7.09 5.54 12.24
N MET A 58 7.43 6.71 12.78
CA MET A 58 7.37 7.99 12.07
C MET A 58 8.29 8.03 10.85
N ARG A 59 9.56 7.60 11.03
CA ARG A 59 10.53 7.51 9.91
C ARG A 59 10.01 6.61 8.80
N ARG A 60 9.37 5.49 9.14
CA ARG A 60 8.82 4.55 8.16
C ARG A 60 7.58 5.09 7.45
N ALA A 61 6.71 5.78 8.18
CA ALA A 61 5.56 6.47 7.60
C ALA A 61 6.02 7.51 6.56
N LEU A 62 7.06 8.29 6.87
CA LEU A 62 7.66 9.25 5.94
C LEU A 62 8.27 8.56 4.71
N ILE A 63 9.04 7.47 4.89
CA ILE A 63 9.60 6.70 3.76
C ILE A 63 8.49 6.14 2.88
N ARG A 64 7.44 5.55 3.47
CA ARG A 64 6.29 5.03 2.73
C ARG A 64 5.57 6.15 1.96
N MET A 65 5.39 7.31 2.58
CA MET A 65 4.74 8.45 1.94
C MET A 65 5.58 8.98 0.78
N GLY A 66 6.90 9.06 0.95
CA GLY A 66 7.83 9.41 -0.14
C GLY A 66 7.78 8.42 -1.30
N LEU A 67 7.72 7.11 -1.01
CA LEU A 67 7.57 6.08 -2.03
C LEU A 67 6.23 6.17 -2.76
N PHE A 68 5.13 6.45 -2.05
CA PHE A 68 3.83 6.68 -2.68
C PHE A 68 3.87 7.89 -3.63
N TRP A 69 4.47 9.00 -3.20
CA TRP A 69 4.65 10.17 -4.05
C TRP A 69 5.52 9.87 -5.27
N ALA A 70 6.63 9.17 -5.10
CA ALA A 70 7.50 8.80 -6.21
C ALA A 70 6.76 7.93 -7.24
N VAL A 71 5.98 6.94 -6.78
CA VAL A 71 5.20 6.06 -7.64
C VAL A 71 4.06 6.80 -8.35
N LEU A 72 3.41 7.76 -7.68
CA LEU A 72 2.41 8.63 -8.29
C LEU A 72 3.00 9.59 -9.33
N LEU A 73 4.18 10.14 -9.06
CA LEU A 73 4.87 11.02 -10.02
C LEU A 73 5.31 10.24 -11.27
N VAL A 74 5.86 9.04 -11.10
CA VAL A 74 6.22 8.17 -12.23
C VAL A 74 4.98 7.75 -13.02
N SER A 75 3.87 7.46 -12.34
CA SER A 75 2.63 7.04 -13.00
C SER A 75 1.90 8.16 -13.72
N ALA A 76 2.14 9.43 -13.37
CA ALA A 76 1.61 10.56 -14.11
C ALA A 76 2.02 10.55 -15.60
N ALA A 77 3.21 10.00 -15.92
CA ALA A 77 3.67 9.84 -17.30
C ALA A 77 2.88 8.79 -18.11
N GLY A 78 2.21 7.84 -17.43
CA GLY A 78 1.38 6.81 -18.06
C GLY A 78 -0.04 7.27 -18.43
N GLY A 79 -0.36 8.53 -18.15
CA GLY A 79 -1.67 9.14 -18.43
C GLY A 79 -2.69 9.00 -17.29
N PRO A 80 -3.84 9.70 -17.39
CA PRO A 80 -4.79 9.82 -16.29
C PRO A 80 -5.38 8.49 -15.83
N ALA A 81 -5.71 7.60 -16.76
CA ALA A 81 -6.27 6.28 -16.45
C ALA A 81 -5.27 5.40 -15.67
N PHE A 82 -4.00 5.41 -16.08
CA PHE A 82 -2.94 4.67 -15.40
C PHE A 82 -2.67 5.24 -14.00
N LEU A 83 -2.60 6.56 -13.88
CA LEU A 83 -2.46 7.27 -12.60
C LEU A 83 -3.60 6.90 -11.62
N LEU A 84 -4.85 6.91 -12.07
CA LEU A 84 -6.01 6.51 -11.26
C LEU A 84 -5.96 5.03 -10.85
N GLY A 85 -5.47 4.16 -11.74
CA GLY A 85 -5.22 2.75 -11.43
C GLY A 85 -4.18 2.58 -10.32
N VAL A 86 -3.05 3.28 -10.43
CA VAL A 86 -2.01 3.28 -9.40
C VAL A 86 -2.56 3.83 -8.08
N LEU A 87 -3.22 4.99 -8.10
CA LEU A 87 -3.77 5.63 -6.92
C LEU A 87 -4.76 4.72 -6.19
N SER A 88 -5.69 4.10 -6.92
CA SER A 88 -6.68 3.18 -6.34
C SER A 88 -6.04 1.93 -5.76
N GLY A 89 -5.01 1.37 -6.41
CA GLY A 89 -4.20 0.27 -5.85
C GLY A 89 -3.52 0.64 -4.53
N LEU A 90 -2.92 1.83 -4.44
CA LEU A 90 -2.27 2.33 -3.22
C LEU A 90 -3.29 2.69 -2.11
N LEU A 91 -4.46 3.21 -2.46
CA LEU A 91 -5.53 3.50 -1.49
C LEU A 91 -6.10 2.23 -0.87
N LEU A 92 -6.36 1.22 -1.71
CA LEU A 92 -6.84 -0.08 -1.25
C LEU A 92 -5.83 -0.75 -0.29
N GLN A 93 -4.54 -0.53 -0.56
CA GLN A 93 -3.47 -0.93 0.34
C GLN A 93 -3.59 -0.25 1.70
N MET A 94 -3.72 1.08 1.72
CA MET A 94 -3.85 1.84 2.94
C MET A 94 -5.07 1.38 3.77
N LEU A 95 -6.21 1.19 3.11
CA LEU A 95 -7.43 0.68 3.74
C LEU A 95 -7.25 -0.72 4.30
N SER A 96 -6.56 -1.62 3.58
CA SER A 96 -6.28 -2.98 4.06
C SER A 96 -5.52 -2.97 5.39
N TYR A 97 -4.52 -2.09 5.54
CA TYR A 97 -3.80 -1.96 6.80
C TYR A 97 -4.63 -1.37 7.93
N LEU A 98 -5.47 -0.38 7.61
CA LEU A 98 -6.33 0.24 8.60
C LEU A 98 -7.35 -0.78 9.13
N VAL A 99 -7.92 -1.59 8.24
CA VAL A 99 -8.82 -2.70 8.59
C VAL A 99 -8.09 -3.73 9.45
N GLU A 100 -6.90 -4.17 9.06
CA GLU A 100 -6.08 -5.10 9.86
C GLU A 100 -5.79 -4.54 11.26
N ALA A 101 -5.41 -3.26 11.36
CA ALA A 101 -5.14 -2.60 12.63
C ALA A 101 -6.40 -2.49 13.51
N PHE A 102 -7.55 -2.16 12.91
CA PHE A 102 -8.82 -2.06 13.61
C PHE A 102 -9.30 -3.42 14.15
N PHE A 103 -9.24 -4.48 13.33
CA PHE A 103 -9.56 -5.83 13.77
C PHE A 103 -8.64 -6.32 14.89
N LEU A 104 -7.35 -6.00 14.83
CA LEU A 104 -6.40 -6.32 15.90
C LEU A 104 -6.71 -5.56 17.19
N ALA A 105 -7.09 -4.29 17.12
CA ALA A 105 -7.47 -3.49 18.27
C ALA A 105 -8.76 -4.02 18.92
N TRP A 106 -9.77 -4.36 18.11
CA TRP A 106 -11.05 -4.91 18.60
C TRP A 106 -10.86 -6.29 19.25
N ARG A 107 -10.04 -7.17 18.68
CA ARG A 107 -9.82 -8.52 19.23
C ARG A 107 -9.03 -8.53 20.56
N LYS A 108 -8.34 -7.44 20.88
CA LYS A 108 -7.56 -7.29 22.11
C LYS A 108 -8.31 -6.59 23.25
N SER A 109 -9.54 -6.14 22.99
CA SER A 109 -10.43 -5.49 23.95
C SER A 109 -11.59 -6.40 24.33
#